data_AF-A0A9N9X6P8-F1
#
_entry.id   AF-A0A9N9X6P8-F1
#
_cell.length_a   1.000
_cell.length_b   1.000
_cell.length_c   1.000
_cell.angle_alpha   90.00
_cell.angle_beta   90.00
_cell.angle_gamma   90.00
#
_symmetry.space_group_name_H-M   'P 1'
#
loop_
_entity.id
_entity.type
_entity.pdbx_description
1 polymer ?
#
loop_
_entity_poly.entity_id
_entity_poly.type
_entity_poly.pdbx_seq_one_letter_code
_entity_poly.pdbx_strand_id
1 'polypeptide(L)' 'MEHSMLLSDYDLTSTTAKAQSPVTVGLAVRDVKGDFEPLDIIAYSAPLDLPDVMKSQENNDQEQSS' A
#
# COMPACT_ATOMS: atom_id res chain seq x y z
N MET A 1 -12.22 -7.02 12.99
CA MET A 1 -12.38 -5.75 13.72
C MET A 1 -13.67 -5.81 14.48
N GLU A 2 -13.63 -5.45 15.75
CA GLU A 2 -14.78 -5.43 16.65
C GLU A 2 -15.61 -4.17 16.38
N HIS A 3 -16.94 -4.32 16.31
CA HIS A 3 -17.84 -3.21 15.97
C HIS A 3 -17.78 -2.04 16.97
N SER A 4 -17.49 -2.32 18.23
CA SER A 4 -17.48 -1.35 19.31
C SER A 4 -16.12 -0.69 19.57
N MET A 5 -15.09 -1.03 18.80
CA MET A 5 -13.76 -0.43 18.94
C MET A 5 -13.59 0.75 17.98
N LEU A 6 -12.78 1.73 18.39
CA LEU A 6 -12.47 2.88 17.55
C LEU A 6 -11.38 2.51 16.53
N LEU A 7 -11.34 3.23 15.41
CA LEU A 7 -10.29 3.03 14.40
C LEU A 7 -8.88 3.25 14.97
N SER A 8 -8.74 4.21 15.89
CA SER A 8 -7.48 4.50 16.58
C SER A 8 -6.96 3.32 17.41
N ASP A 9 -7.84 2.44 17.89
CA ASP A 9 -7.45 1.25 18.65
C ASP A 9 -6.78 0.19 17.76
N TYR A 10 -6.92 0.34 16.43
CA TYR A 10 -6.26 -0.46 15.38
C TYR A 10 -5.17 0.33 14.65
N ASP A 11 -4.60 1.37 15.27
CA ASP A 11 -3.59 2.26 14.68
C ASP A 11 -4.02 2.99 13.39
N LEU A 12 -5.33 3.07 13.11
CA LEU A 12 -5.87 3.87 12.01
C LEU A 12 -6.11 5.30 12.50
N THR A 13 -5.08 6.12 12.38
CA THR A 13 -5.06 7.51 12.86
C THR A 13 -4.73 8.47 11.72
N SER A 14 -4.84 9.78 11.95
CA SER A 14 -4.48 10.78 10.94
C SER A 14 -2.98 10.79 10.56
N THR A 15 -2.12 10.23 11.41
CA THR A 15 -0.68 10.12 11.14
C THR A 15 -0.33 8.88 10.33
N THR A 16 -1.10 7.80 10.45
CA THR A 16 -0.86 6.52 9.76
C THR A 16 -1.70 6.38 8.48
N ALA A 17 -2.95 6.84 8.48
CA ALA A 17 -3.88 6.84 7.34
C ALA A 17 -3.96 8.22 6.67
N LYS A 18 -2.84 8.68 6.11
CA LYS A 18 -2.75 10.00 5.45
C LYS A 18 -3.47 9.98 4.10
N ALA A 19 -3.95 11.14 3.64
CA ALA A 19 -4.68 11.25 2.37
C ALA A 19 -3.87 10.76 1.15
N GLN A 20 -2.57 11.07 1.10
CA GLN A 20 -1.67 10.65 0.03
C GLN A 20 -1.14 9.21 0.18
N SER A 21 -1.37 8.58 1.34
CA SER A 21 -0.90 7.24 1.67
C SER A 21 -1.89 6.60 2.63
N PRO A 22 -3.10 6.26 2.15
CA PRO A 22 -4.15 5.71 2.99
C PRO A 22 -3.78 4.31 3.48
N VAL A 23 -4.34 3.91 4.62
CA VAL A 23 -4.24 2.52 5.10
C VAL A 23 -5.32 1.67 4.43
N THR A 24 -5.00 0.41 4.16
CA THR A 24 -5.92 -0.56 3.56
C THR A 24 -6.72 -1.27 4.66
N VAL A 25 -8.05 -1.32 4.51
CA VAL A 25 -8.95 -2.10 5.36
C VAL A 25 -9.59 -3.20 4.51
N GLY A 26 -9.36 -4.46 4.89
CA GLY A 26 -9.97 -5.61 4.23
C GLY A 26 -11.45 -5.76 4.57
N LEU A 27 -12.26 -6.13 3.58
CA LEU A 27 -13.69 -6.40 3.71
C LEU A 27 -13.99 -7.79 3.17
N ALA A 28 -14.70 -8.59 3.95
CA ALA A 28 -15.23 -9.89 3.53
C ALA A 28 -16.74 -9.92 3.79
N VAL A 29 -17.51 -10.44 2.83
CA VAL A 29 -18.97 -10.48 2.91
C VAL A 29 -19.44 -11.78 3.55
N ARG A 30 -20.52 -11.68 4.33
CA ARG A 30 -21.20 -12.83 4.92
C ARG A 30 -22.23 -13.38 3.93
N ASP A 31 -22.22 -14.68 3.74
CA ASP A 31 -23.19 -15.37 2.89
C ASP A 31 -24.56 -15.54 3.58
N VAL A 32 -25.52 -16.09 2.84
CA VAL A 32 -26.89 -16.35 3.33
C VAL A 32 -26.96 -17.43 4.41
N LYS A 33 -25.93 -18.29 4.53
CA LYS A 33 -25.84 -19.33 5.56
C LYS A 33 -25.20 -18.79 6.83
N GLY A 34 -24.58 -17.63 6.75
CA GLY A 34 -23.98 -16.92 7.85
C GLY A 34 -22.47 -17.09 7.98
N ASP A 35 -21.81 -17.66 6.97
CA ASP A 35 -20.36 -17.81 6.91
C ASP A 35 -19.73 -16.64 6.16
N PHE A 36 -18.51 -16.25 6.53
CA PHE A 36 -17.76 -15.24 5.79
C PHE A 36 -16.95 -15.88 4.67
N GLU A 37 -16.87 -15.19 3.53
CA GLU A 37 -15.91 -15.54 2.49
C GLU A 37 -14.46 -15.33 2.97
N PRO A 38 -13.48 -16.05 2.41
CA PRO A 38 -12.08 -15.75 2.70
C PRO A 38 -11.76 -14.32 2.24
N LEU A 39 -10.99 -13.60 3.04
CA LEU A 39 -10.49 -12.29 2.63
C LEU A 39 -9.54 -12.46 1.45
N ASP A 40 -9.90 -11.87 0.30
CA ASP A 40 -9.08 -11.84 -0.89
C ASP A 40 -8.89 -10.40 -1.36
N ILE A 41 -7.64 -9.96 -1.46
CA ILE A 41 -7.27 -8.60 -1.88
C ILE A 41 -6.38 -8.72 -3.11
N ILE A 42 -6.96 -8.43 -4.27
CA ILE A 42 -6.24 -8.46 -5.54
C ILE A 42 -5.29 -7.27 -5.62
N ALA A 43 -4.02 -7.53 -5.86
CA ALA A 43 -3.01 -6.50 -5.99
C ALA A 43 -3.27 -5.60 -7.21
N TYR A 44 -2.86 -4.34 -7.10
CA TYR A 44 -2.82 -3.45 -8.26
C TYR A 44 -1.86 -3.99 -9.32
N SER A 45 -2.07 -3.58 -10.57
CA SER A 45 -1.13 -3.87 -11.66
C SER A 45 0.25 -3.30 -11.37
N ALA A 46 1.29 -4.00 -11.82
CA ALA A 46 2.64 -3.47 -11.77
C ALA A 46 2.77 -2.22 -12.65
N PRO A 47 3.61 -1.24 -12.27
CA PRO A 47 3.96 -0.13 -13.14
C PRO A 47 4.69 -0.62 -14.39
N LEU A 48 4.63 0.17 -15.47
CA LEU A 48 5.42 -0.08 -16.67
C LEU A 48 6.92 0.08 -16.39
N ASP A 49 7.75 -0.56 -17.21
CA ASP A 49 9.20 -0.38 -17.14
C ASP A 49 9.56 1.10 -17.31
N LEU A 50 10.46 1.56 -16.44
CA LEU A 50 10.94 2.94 -16.48
C LEU A 50 11.72 3.17 -17.79
N PRO A 51 11.36 4.18 -18.61
CA PRO A 51 12.08 4.44 -19.85
C PRO A 51 13.51 4.91 -19.56
N ASP A 52 14.43 4.64 -20.49
CA ASP A 52 15.87 4.90 -20.29
C ASP A 52 16.19 6.38 -19.97
N VAL A 53 15.41 7.31 -20.51
CA VAL A 53 15.54 8.76 -20.25
C VAL A 53 15.19 9.12 -18.81
N MET A 54 14.34 8.33 -18.14
CA MET A 54 13.93 8.54 -16.75
C MET A 54 14.77 7.76 -15.75
N LYS A 55 15.62 6.83 -16.21
CA LYS A 55 16.60 6.18 -15.34
C LYS A 55 17.62 7.24 -14.94
N SER A 56 17.85 7.41 -13.64
CA SER A 56 18.89 8.29 -13.14
C SER A 56 20.20 7.98 -13.89
N GLN A 57 20.81 9.00 -14.45
CA GLN A 57 22.06 8.87 -15.20
C GLN A 57 23.18 8.60 -14.19
N GLU A 58 23.32 7.34 -13.80
CA GLU A 58 24.42 6.87 -12.95
C GLU A 58 25.69 6.82 -13.82
N ASN A 59 26.25 7.98 -14.18
CA ASN A 59 27.68 8.14 -14.46
C ASN A 59 28.07 9.62 -14.64
N ASN A 60 28.77 10.21 -13.67
CA ASN A 60 30.11 10.79 -13.91
C ASN A 60 30.87 11.14 -12.61
N ASP A 61 30.88 10.26 -11.60
CA ASP A 61 31.89 10.28 -10.54
C ASP A 61 33.05 9.37 -10.96
N GLN A 62 33.73 9.72 -12.07
CA GLN A 62 35.06 9.21 -12.38
C GLN A 62 36.04 10.38 -12.41
N GLU A 63 36.99 10.30 -11.45
CA GLU A 63 38.36 10.80 -11.51
C GLU A 63 38.60 12.31 -11.34
N GLN A 64 38.79 12.72 -10.08
CA GLN A 64 39.94 13.56 -9.74
C GLN A 64 40.72 12.91 -8.58
N SER A 65 41.58 11.96 -8.93
CA SER A 65 42.88 11.86 -8.27
C SER A 65 43.78 12.95 -8.82
N SER A 66 44.16 13.92 -7.99
CA SER A 66 45.50 14.52 -7.86
C SER A 66 45.47 15.66 -6.84
#